data_AF-A0A8S1NBZ7-F1
#
_entry.id   AF-A0A8S1NBZ7-F1
#
_cell.length_a   1.000
_cell.length_b   1.000
_cell.length_c   1.000
_cell.angle_alpha   90.00
_cell.angle_beta   90.00
_cell.angle_gamma   90.00
#
_symmetry.space_group_name_H-M   'P 1'
#
loop_
_entity.id
_entity.type
_entity.pdbx_description
1 polymer ?
#
loop_
_entity_poly.entity_id
_entity_poly.type
_entity_poly.pdbx_seq_one_letter_code
_entity_poly.pdbx_strand_id
1 'polypeptide(L)'
;MLIIMINKKNLQYFYQINVNLFIIIRGPNQNISQNFRQYLNLKLLFDILYLVKINTYFFMQLNYSKNFKFHNYLLQNFSQNQQKKMRTNINIGQKRDRSNIQPNNFGNILITTDKSFYFAGEIISGNIYFKVTQDGLPGCILYLGVIGKEKNEWSETTYHTERETKTDQNGNQLITETNTNKTENYKGKTCIYQHKVELHNFESDIQPLGDFVFPFQFQLSSSLPSSYYEEDRAQISYKVKALVQYKKSQILFIKHSQKLIIQETLRNYQKSLTQELQVTSLNFCFIKNGPCYVKCSINKFHFMPGEKVYLSLDIDNSRFDKPINKLAIKLYHKLELCDNKGNQTSYTSLEGNYQNKGVEARGKYSNNCWIVLSKDLLPTAIADDCCSCCCNFCQNCGQDCRSDCPCCCCPSNPKQSNLIAFPIQIIRPAFEGNGQFLQEPSDQKPQVFQTQKVYLTNLNKQEQNQNVVKYKIKQILSNTGLQIQQMQDSVMSE
;
A
#
# COMPACT_ATOMS: atom_id res chain seq x y z
N MET A 1 38.09 -7.13 -10.61
CA MET A 1 38.02 -8.58 -10.32
C MET A 1 38.93 -8.83 -9.15
N LEU A 2 38.37 -9.04 -7.96
CA LEU A 2 39.14 -9.23 -6.73
C LEU A 2 39.06 -10.72 -6.38
N ILE A 3 40.18 -11.45 -6.48
CA ILE A 3 40.26 -12.83 -6.02
C ILE A 3 40.84 -12.78 -4.61
N ILE A 4 40.01 -13.03 -3.60
CA ILE A 4 40.47 -13.17 -2.22
C ILE A 4 40.56 -14.67 -1.92
N MET A 5 41.77 -15.17 -1.67
CA MET A 5 41.96 -16.49 -1.05
C MET A 5 42.00 -16.31 0.46
N ILE A 6 41.07 -16.94 1.18
CA ILE A 6 40.99 -16.88 2.65
C ILE A 6 41.51 -18.21 3.23
N ASN A 7 42.52 -18.10 4.09
CA ASN A 7 43.08 -19.22 4.87
C ASN A 7 42.36 -19.34 6.23
N LYS A 8 42.13 -20.58 6.68
CA LYS A 8 41.20 -20.98 7.76
C LYS A 8 41.58 -20.49 9.18
N LYS A 9 42.62 -19.68 9.37
CA LYS A 9 43.16 -19.34 10.70
C LYS A 9 42.85 -17.94 11.25
N ASN A 10 42.23 -17.03 10.50
CA ASN A 10 41.85 -15.70 11.03
C ASN A 10 40.38 -15.41 10.74
N LEU A 11 39.50 -15.68 11.72
CA LEU A 11 38.04 -15.53 11.60
C LEU A 11 37.45 -14.73 12.78
N GLN A 12 38.18 -13.74 13.31
CA GLN A 12 37.71 -12.95 14.46
C GLN A 12 37.53 -11.44 14.25
N TYR A 13 37.80 -10.89 13.07
CA TYR A 13 37.53 -9.46 12.83
C TYR A 13 37.07 -9.21 11.40
N PHE A 14 35.76 -9.10 11.17
CA PHE A 14 35.20 -8.35 10.04
C PHE A 14 33.82 -7.78 10.37
N TYR A 15 33.70 -6.47 10.22
CA TYR A 15 32.43 -5.72 10.15
C TYR A 15 31.66 -6.11 8.87
N GLN A 16 30.33 -5.96 8.90
CA GLN A 16 29.43 -6.20 7.76
C GLN A 16 29.91 -5.48 6.49
N ILE A 17 30.35 -6.25 5.49
CA ILE A 17 30.51 -5.79 4.12
C ILE A 17 29.42 -6.47 3.29
N ASN A 18 28.56 -5.68 2.65
CA ASN A 18 27.66 -6.16 1.60
C ASN A 18 28.49 -6.47 0.35
N VAL A 19 28.83 -7.74 0.14
CA VAL A 19 29.51 -8.19 -1.08
C VAL A 19 28.50 -8.92 -1.97
N ASN A 20 28.33 -8.45 -3.21
CA ASN A 20 27.65 -9.20 -4.25
C ASN A 20 28.56 -10.36 -4.70
N LEU A 21 28.23 -11.58 -4.28
CA LEU A 21 29.00 -12.77 -4.64
C LEU A 21 28.55 -13.31 -6.01
N PHE A 22 29.43 -13.26 -7.00
CA PHE A 22 29.24 -13.93 -8.30
C PHE A 22 30.02 -15.25 -8.31
N ILE A 23 29.31 -16.38 -8.34
CA ILE A 23 29.93 -17.71 -8.45
C ILE A 23 29.87 -18.14 -9.93
N ILE A 24 31.03 -18.24 -10.57
CA ILE A 24 31.17 -18.81 -11.92
C ILE A 24 31.82 -20.19 -11.78
N ILE A 25 31.06 -21.25 -12.03
CA ILE A 25 31.59 -22.61 -12.06
C ILE A 25 31.89 -22.97 -13.52
N ARG A 26 33.17 -23.18 -13.85
CA ARG A 26 33.60 -23.73 -15.15
C ARG A 26 34.02 -25.19 -14.96
N GLY A 27 33.36 -26.11 -15.67
CA GLY A 27 33.80 -27.49 -15.83
C GLY A 27 34.32 -27.74 -17.24
N PRO A 28 35.26 -28.69 -17.45
CA PRO A 28 35.78 -28.99 -18.78
C PRO A 28 34.70 -29.67 -19.64
N ASN A 29 34.66 -29.27 -20.90
CA ASN A 29 33.84 -29.87 -21.95
C ASN A 29 34.22 -31.34 -22.12
N GLN A 30 33.32 -32.26 -21.76
CA GLN A 30 32.91 -33.42 -22.58
C GLN A 30 31.86 -34.26 -21.84
N ASN A 31 30.77 -34.59 -22.56
CA ASN A 31 29.74 -35.60 -22.27
C ASN A 31 29.46 -35.96 -20.80
N ILE A 32 28.58 -35.19 -20.15
CA ILE A 32 27.95 -35.58 -18.89
C ILE A 32 26.43 -35.51 -19.08
N SER A 33 25.82 -36.59 -19.56
CA SER A 33 24.36 -36.74 -19.59
C SER A 33 23.80 -37.65 -18.50
N GLN A 34 24.62 -38.27 -17.63
CA GLN A 34 24.07 -39.18 -16.60
C GLN A 34 24.62 -39.04 -15.15
N ASN A 35 25.74 -38.34 -14.89
CA ASN A 35 26.31 -38.26 -13.53
C ASN A 35 26.21 -36.90 -12.81
N PHE A 36 25.47 -35.93 -13.35
CA PHE A 36 25.33 -34.60 -12.72
C PHE A 36 24.49 -34.60 -11.42
N ARG A 37 23.90 -35.74 -11.03
CA ARG A 37 23.13 -35.88 -9.78
C ARG A 37 23.98 -36.11 -8.52
N GLN A 38 25.27 -36.44 -8.65
CA GLN A 38 26.06 -36.89 -7.49
C GLN A 38 26.98 -35.83 -6.84
N TYR A 39 27.21 -34.66 -7.45
CA TYR A 39 28.26 -33.74 -6.96
C TYR A 39 27.79 -32.42 -6.32
N LEU A 40 26.49 -32.16 -6.22
CA LEU A 40 25.97 -31.00 -5.51
C LEU A 40 25.31 -31.44 -4.21
N ASN A 41 26.10 -31.50 -3.14
CA ASN A 41 25.58 -31.64 -1.79
C ASN A 41 24.96 -30.28 -1.38
N LEU A 42 23.77 -30.01 -1.90
CA LEU A 42 22.99 -28.77 -1.72
C LEU A 42 22.86 -28.39 -0.24
N LYS A 43 22.92 -29.37 0.66
CA LYS A 43 22.87 -29.17 2.10
C LYS A 43 24.00 -28.28 2.62
N LEU A 44 25.25 -28.49 2.16
CA LEU A 44 26.40 -27.68 2.58
C LEU A 44 26.28 -26.23 2.07
N LEU A 45 25.73 -26.04 0.86
CA LEU A 45 25.50 -24.72 0.28
C LEU A 45 24.40 -23.97 1.04
N PHE A 46 23.31 -24.67 1.40
CA PHE A 46 22.24 -24.10 2.22
C PHE A 46 22.69 -23.79 3.64
N ASP A 47 23.52 -24.64 4.26
CA ASP A 47 24.04 -24.41 5.61
C ASP A 47 24.98 -23.19 5.67
N ILE A 48 25.81 -22.98 4.62
CA ILE A 48 26.65 -21.77 4.49
C ILE A 48 25.80 -20.52 4.24
N LEU A 49 24.76 -20.60 3.40
CA LEU A 49 23.87 -19.46 3.13
C LEU A 49 23.01 -19.08 4.34
N TYR A 50 22.60 -20.07 5.14
CA TYR A 50 21.81 -19.87 6.36
C TYR A 50 22.62 -19.20 7.48
N LEU A 51 23.91 -19.53 7.61
CA LEU A 51 24.79 -18.94 8.62
C LEU A 51 25.18 -17.47 8.38
N VAL A 52 25.07 -16.97 7.14
CA VAL A 52 25.57 -15.62 6.78
C VAL A 52 24.45 -14.58 6.52
N LYS A 53 23.15 -14.94 6.58
CA LYS A 53 22.02 -14.03 6.30
C LYS A 53 22.21 -13.18 5.03
N ILE A 54 22.64 -13.80 3.92
CA ILE A 54 22.79 -13.10 2.64
C ILE A 54 21.50 -13.23 1.82
N ASN A 55 20.88 -12.10 1.47
CA ASN A 55 19.86 -12.06 0.42
C ASN A 55 20.55 -12.31 -0.94
N THR A 56 20.34 -13.48 -1.55
CA THR A 56 20.90 -13.81 -2.86
C THR A 56 19.81 -13.95 -3.91
N TYR A 57 19.94 -13.21 -5.01
CA TYR A 57 19.15 -13.42 -6.24
C TYR A 57 19.89 -14.41 -7.15
N PHE A 58 19.22 -15.49 -7.54
CA PHE A 58 19.80 -16.52 -8.40
C PHE A 58 19.47 -16.23 -9.87
N PHE A 59 20.45 -15.75 -10.65
CA PHE A 59 20.32 -15.62 -12.11
C PHE A 59 21.14 -16.72 -12.79
N MET A 60 20.45 -17.62 -13.49
CA MET A 60 21.08 -18.66 -14.31
C MET A 60 20.90 -18.29 -15.78
N GLN A 61 21.97 -17.81 -16.41
CA GLN A 61 21.97 -17.50 -17.84
C GLN A 61 22.57 -18.69 -18.60
N LEU A 62 21.72 -19.46 -19.26
CA LEU A 62 22.13 -20.53 -20.17
C LEU A 62 22.15 -19.98 -21.60
N ASN A 63 23.34 -19.83 -22.17
CA ASN A 63 23.49 -19.62 -23.61
C ASN A 63 23.33 -20.95 -24.33
N TYR A 64 22.14 -21.18 -24.91
CA TYR A 64 21.97 -22.16 -25.97
C TYR A 64 21.14 -21.56 -27.10
N SER A 65 21.78 -21.42 -28.26
CA SER A 65 21.09 -21.19 -29.53
C SER A 65 20.27 -22.43 -29.89
N LYS A 66 19.02 -22.19 -30.32
CA LYS A 66 18.08 -23.16 -30.90
C LYS A 66 17.51 -24.20 -29.93
N ASN A 67 16.41 -23.86 -29.27
CA ASN A 67 15.19 -24.70 -29.25
C ASN A 67 14.01 -23.99 -28.58
N PHE A 68 12.99 -23.68 -29.38
CA PHE A 68 11.80 -22.88 -29.04
C PHE A 68 10.79 -23.58 -28.09
N LYS A 69 11.06 -24.82 -27.67
CA LYS A 69 10.10 -25.64 -26.90
C LYS A 69 10.14 -25.40 -25.37
N PHE A 70 11.25 -24.94 -24.81
CA PHE A 70 11.38 -24.78 -23.36
C PHE A 70 10.70 -23.51 -22.82
N HIS A 71 10.66 -22.43 -23.63
CA HIS A 71 10.01 -21.18 -23.25
C HIS A 71 8.47 -21.32 -23.15
N ASN A 72 7.86 -22.08 -24.06
CA ASN A 72 6.42 -22.39 -24.01
C ASN A 72 6.04 -23.29 -22.82
N TYR A 73 6.94 -24.20 -22.41
CA TYR A 73 6.71 -25.02 -21.22
C TYR A 73 6.75 -24.21 -19.92
N LEU A 74 7.64 -23.22 -19.81
CA LEU A 74 7.69 -22.32 -18.66
C LEU A 74 6.49 -21.37 -18.61
N LEU A 75 6.07 -20.82 -19.75
CA LEU A 75 4.88 -19.96 -19.83
C LEU A 75 3.58 -20.72 -19.53
N GLN A 76 3.45 -21.98 -19.98
CA GLN A 76 2.31 -22.83 -19.62
C GLN A 76 2.28 -23.16 -18.13
N ASN A 77 3.42 -23.50 -17.51
CA ASN A 77 3.47 -23.79 -16.08
C ASN A 77 3.26 -22.55 -15.20
N PHE A 78 3.69 -21.37 -15.65
CA PHE A 78 3.44 -20.10 -14.95
C PHE A 78 1.96 -19.71 -15.03
N SER A 79 1.33 -19.87 -16.20
CA SER A 79 -0.11 -19.68 -16.40
C SER A 79 -0.96 -20.67 -15.59
N GLN A 80 -0.57 -21.95 -15.57
CA GLN A 80 -1.27 -22.97 -14.75
C GLN A 80 -1.11 -22.73 -13.25
N ASN A 81 0.05 -22.25 -12.77
CA ASN A 81 0.24 -21.90 -11.36
C ASN A 81 -0.52 -20.63 -10.95
N GLN A 82 -0.66 -19.64 -11.85
CA GLN A 82 -1.54 -18.47 -11.67
C GLN A 82 -3.02 -18.88 -11.61
N GLN A 83 -3.46 -19.77 -12.52
CA GLN A 83 -4.83 -20.31 -12.51
C GLN A 83 -5.12 -21.20 -11.28
N LYS A 84 -4.13 -21.95 -10.79
CA LYS A 84 -4.24 -22.76 -9.56
C LYS A 84 -4.35 -21.87 -8.32
N LYS A 85 -3.62 -20.73 -8.28
CA LYS A 85 -3.74 -19.67 -7.25
C LYS A 85 -5.11 -18.97 -7.29
N MET A 86 -5.68 -18.74 -8.47
CA MET A 86 -7.05 -18.21 -8.61
C MET A 86 -8.13 -19.23 -8.25
N ARG A 87 -7.97 -20.52 -8.61
CA ARG A 87 -8.90 -21.58 -8.21
C ARG A 87 -8.89 -21.84 -6.70
N THR A 88 -7.76 -21.66 -6.02
CA THR A 88 -7.74 -21.63 -4.55
C THR A 88 -8.47 -20.43 -3.96
N ASN A 89 -8.53 -19.27 -4.64
CA ASN A 89 -9.27 -18.09 -4.18
C ASN A 89 -10.80 -18.20 -4.32
N ILE A 90 -11.29 -19.02 -5.24
CA ILE A 90 -12.74 -19.32 -5.33
C ILE A 90 -13.18 -20.25 -4.18
N ASN A 91 -12.27 -21.06 -3.64
CA ASN A 91 -12.48 -21.82 -2.39
C ASN A 91 -12.12 -21.04 -1.11
N ILE A 92 -11.83 -19.73 -1.19
CA ILE A 92 -11.54 -18.84 -0.04
C ILE A 92 -12.80 -18.10 0.47
N GLY A 93 -13.99 -18.69 0.31
CA GLY A 93 -15.22 -18.22 0.94
C GLY A 93 -15.40 -18.63 2.42
N GLN A 94 -14.61 -19.59 2.92
CA GLN A 94 -14.77 -20.15 4.27
C GLN A 94 -13.46 -20.16 5.05
N LYS A 95 -12.87 -18.98 5.30
CA LYS A 95 -11.93 -18.86 6.43
C LYS A 95 -12.75 -19.07 7.70
N ARG A 96 -12.71 -20.29 8.27
CA ARG A 96 -13.40 -20.68 9.50
C ARG A 96 -13.07 -19.66 10.60
N ASP A 97 -14.00 -18.75 10.89
CA ASP A 97 -14.02 -18.02 12.15
C ASP A 97 -14.06 -19.09 13.26
N ARG A 98 -12.95 -19.28 14.00
CA ARG A 98 -12.80 -20.29 15.07
C ARG A 98 -13.62 -19.98 16.34
N SER A 99 -14.80 -19.39 16.20
CA SER A 99 -15.82 -19.46 17.24
C SER A 99 -16.45 -20.85 17.16
N ASN A 100 -16.50 -21.61 18.26
CA ASN A 100 -17.22 -22.89 18.43
C ASN A 100 -18.75 -22.71 18.22
N ILE A 101 -19.16 -22.20 17.06
CA ILE A 101 -20.55 -22.12 16.66
C ILE A 101 -20.85 -23.48 16.05
N GLN A 102 -21.70 -24.26 16.71
CA GLN A 102 -22.19 -25.51 16.15
C GLN A 102 -22.80 -25.23 14.77
N PRO A 103 -22.54 -26.10 13.77
CA PRO A 103 -23.14 -25.95 12.46
C PRO A 103 -24.65 -25.90 12.61
N ASN A 104 -25.26 -24.87 12.04
CA ASN A 104 -26.69 -24.63 12.18
C ASN A 104 -27.42 -25.54 11.19
N ASN A 105 -28.08 -26.59 11.67
CA ASN A 105 -28.67 -27.62 10.79
C ASN A 105 -29.95 -27.17 10.06
N PHE A 106 -30.50 -26.01 10.42
CA PHE A 106 -31.77 -25.53 9.88
C PHE A 106 -31.70 -25.00 8.44
N GLY A 107 -30.52 -24.64 7.95
CA GLY A 107 -30.43 -24.05 6.62
C GLY A 107 -29.14 -23.31 6.32
N ASN A 108 -29.11 -22.71 5.13
CA ASN A 108 -27.99 -21.93 4.61
C ASN A 108 -28.44 -20.54 4.15
N ILE A 109 -27.53 -19.58 4.19
CA ILE A 109 -27.74 -18.24 3.66
C ILE A 109 -26.59 -17.86 2.74
N LEU A 110 -26.90 -17.16 1.66
CA LEU A 110 -25.95 -16.61 0.71
C LEU A 110 -26.36 -15.18 0.38
N ILE A 111 -25.40 -14.27 0.38
CA ILE A 111 -25.62 -12.89 -0.09
C ILE A 111 -24.72 -12.64 -1.29
N THR A 112 -25.32 -12.04 -2.31
CA THR A 112 -24.66 -11.66 -3.56
C THR A 112 -25.02 -10.21 -3.91
N THR A 113 -24.19 -9.60 -4.74
CA THR A 113 -24.35 -8.24 -5.24
C THR A 113 -24.12 -8.25 -6.75
N ASP A 114 -24.73 -7.31 -7.46
CA ASP A 114 -24.82 -7.35 -8.93
C ASP A 114 -23.50 -6.98 -9.64
N LYS A 115 -22.59 -6.30 -8.94
CA LYS A 115 -21.27 -5.90 -9.44
C LYS A 115 -20.16 -6.41 -8.53
N SER A 116 -18.98 -6.61 -9.12
CA SER A 116 -17.76 -6.98 -8.41
C SER A 116 -17.12 -5.79 -7.67
N PHE A 117 -17.39 -4.56 -8.10
CA PHE A 117 -16.95 -3.32 -7.48
C PHE A 117 -18.01 -2.22 -7.63
N TYR A 118 -17.90 -1.21 -6.77
CA TYR A 118 -18.79 -0.05 -6.71
C TYR A 118 -18.00 1.23 -6.46
N PHE A 119 -18.53 2.36 -6.91
CA PHE A 119 -18.03 3.67 -6.54
C PHE A 119 -18.67 4.18 -5.25
N ALA A 120 -17.95 5.00 -4.48
CA ALA A 120 -18.52 5.71 -3.35
C ALA A 120 -19.71 6.57 -3.81
N GLY A 121 -20.86 6.44 -3.14
CA GLY A 121 -22.12 7.10 -3.53
C GLY A 121 -23.03 6.28 -4.45
N GLU A 122 -22.53 5.17 -5.01
CA GLU A 122 -23.29 4.31 -5.90
C GLU A 122 -24.36 3.49 -5.16
N ILE A 123 -25.40 3.11 -5.89
CA ILE A 123 -26.43 2.20 -5.40
C ILE A 123 -25.95 0.75 -5.56
N ILE A 124 -25.91 0.02 -4.45
CA ILE A 124 -25.69 -1.42 -4.42
C ILE A 124 -27.04 -2.11 -4.47
N SER A 125 -27.17 -3.06 -5.40
CA SER A 125 -28.27 -4.02 -5.48
C SER A 125 -27.74 -5.44 -5.45
N GLY A 126 -28.61 -6.36 -5.03
CA GLY A 126 -28.28 -7.78 -4.95
C GLY A 126 -29.38 -8.61 -4.31
N ASN A 127 -29.08 -9.89 -4.12
CA ASN A 127 -30.02 -10.87 -3.57
C ASN A 127 -29.43 -11.57 -2.35
N ILE A 128 -30.30 -11.81 -1.36
CA ILE A 128 -30.04 -12.76 -0.28
C ILE A 128 -30.85 -14.01 -0.55
N TYR A 129 -30.16 -15.14 -0.74
CA TYR A 129 -30.75 -16.45 -0.84
C TYR A 129 -30.75 -17.09 0.55
N PHE A 130 -31.92 -17.50 1.02
CA PHE A 130 -32.09 -18.17 2.30
C PHE A 130 -32.79 -19.49 2.08
N LYS A 131 -32.14 -20.58 2.47
CA LYS A 131 -32.65 -21.95 2.28
C LYS A 131 -32.87 -22.59 3.63
N VAL A 132 -34.11 -23.00 3.90
CA VAL A 132 -34.50 -23.73 5.11
C VAL A 132 -34.61 -25.22 4.75
N THR A 133 -33.72 -26.03 5.29
CA THR A 133 -33.60 -27.47 4.98
C THR A 133 -34.19 -28.38 6.03
N GLN A 134 -34.38 -27.88 7.26
CA GLN A 134 -34.93 -28.66 8.36
C GLN A 134 -36.11 -27.91 9.00
N ASP A 135 -37.14 -28.66 9.32
CA ASP A 135 -38.33 -28.14 9.99
C ASP A 135 -38.01 -27.71 11.44
N GLY A 136 -38.88 -26.90 12.02
CA GLY A 136 -38.73 -26.40 13.39
C GLY A 136 -37.78 -25.22 13.52
N LEU A 137 -37.42 -24.54 12.41
CA LEU A 137 -36.67 -23.30 12.48
C LEU A 137 -37.51 -22.22 13.19
N PRO A 138 -37.12 -21.74 14.38
CA PRO A 138 -37.92 -20.79 15.13
C PRO A 138 -38.03 -19.45 14.40
N GLY A 139 -39.07 -18.68 14.73
CA GLY A 139 -39.31 -17.32 14.25
C GLY A 139 -38.03 -16.49 14.27
N CYS A 140 -37.70 -15.89 13.14
CA CYS A 140 -36.42 -15.23 12.92
C CYS A 140 -36.59 -13.88 12.22
N ILE A 141 -35.51 -13.11 12.22
CA ILE A 141 -35.43 -11.80 11.58
C ILE A 141 -34.22 -11.81 10.66
N LEU A 142 -34.44 -11.44 9.40
CA LEU A 142 -33.38 -11.26 8.41
C LEU A 142 -32.85 -9.83 8.47
N TYR A 143 -31.54 -9.71 8.68
CA TYR A 143 -30.82 -8.44 8.69
C TYR A 143 -29.85 -8.34 7.53
N LEU A 144 -29.78 -7.14 6.95
CA LEU A 144 -28.70 -6.68 6.08
C LEU A 144 -27.72 -5.86 6.89
N GLY A 145 -26.45 -6.22 6.83
CA GLY A 145 -25.36 -5.46 7.44
C GLY A 145 -24.37 -4.98 6.39
N VAL A 146 -23.88 -3.75 6.53
CA VAL A 146 -22.78 -3.22 5.71
C VAL A 146 -21.69 -2.73 6.65
N ILE A 147 -20.46 -3.18 6.45
CA ILE A 147 -19.35 -2.89 7.35
C ILE A 147 -18.10 -2.54 6.55
N GLY A 148 -17.53 -1.37 6.81
CA GLY A 148 -16.21 -0.90 6.37
C GLY A 148 -15.26 -0.79 7.56
N LYS A 149 -14.07 -1.36 7.42
CA LYS A 149 -13.03 -1.35 8.45
C LYS A 149 -11.69 -0.96 7.86
N GLU A 150 -11.02 -0.07 8.56
CA GLU A 150 -9.60 0.21 8.41
C GLU A 150 -8.83 -0.61 9.44
N LYS A 151 -7.69 -1.17 9.03
CA LYS A 151 -6.73 -1.86 9.87
C LYS A 151 -5.34 -1.42 9.45
N ASN A 152 -4.46 -1.24 10.42
CA ASN A 152 -3.04 -1.08 10.18
C ASN A 152 -2.24 -1.80 11.25
N GLU A 153 -1.03 -2.21 10.91
CA GLU A 153 -0.10 -2.88 11.80
C GLU A 153 1.33 -2.59 11.36
N TRP A 154 2.19 -2.22 12.31
CA TRP A 154 3.63 -2.10 12.07
C TRP A 154 4.45 -2.40 13.32
N SER A 155 5.74 -2.59 13.13
CA SER A 155 6.69 -2.84 14.22
C SER A 155 7.91 -1.94 14.07
N GLU A 156 8.39 -1.40 15.19
CA GLU A 156 9.63 -0.61 15.25
C GLU A 156 10.60 -1.31 16.18
N THR A 157 11.85 -1.47 15.74
CA THR A 157 12.90 -2.07 16.56
C THR A 157 13.89 -0.98 16.96
N THR A 158 13.99 -0.71 18.25
CA THR A 158 15.00 0.20 18.82
C THR A 158 16.20 -0.59 19.31
N TYR A 159 17.39 -0.08 19.01
CA TYR A 159 18.66 -0.65 19.47
C TYR A 159 19.12 0.14 20.69
N HIS A 160 19.20 -0.52 21.84
CA HIS A 160 19.70 0.06 23.07
C HIS A 160 21.06 -0.57 23.40
N THR A 161 22.06 0.26 23.59
CA THR A 161 23.37 -0.16 24.11
C THR A 161 23.42 0.24 25.58
N GLU A 162 23.23 -0.72 26.47
CA GLU A 162 23.40 -0.53 27.90
C GLU A 162 24.86 -0.76 28.26
N ARG A 163 25.51 0.25 28.83
CA ARG A 163 26.89 0.16 29.32
C ARG A 163 26.85 -0.04 30.84
N GLU A 164 27.21 -1.23 31.30
CA GLU A 164 27.46 -1.48 32.71
C GLU A 164 28.95 -1.33 33.01
N THR A 165 29.31 -0.43 33.92
CA THR A 165 30.69 -0.33 34.44
C THR A 165 30.74 -1.01 35.80
N LYS A 166 31.55 -2.06 35.92
CA LYS A 166 31.78 -2.78 37.18
C LYS A 166 33.23 -2.58 37.60
N THR A 167 33.47 -2.08 38.80
CA THR A 167 34.83 -1.98 39.36
C THR A 167 35.22 -3.33 39.95
N ASP A 168 36.36 -3.87 39.52
CA ASP A 168 36.90 -5.10 40.10
C ASP A 168 37.50 -4.86 41.50
N GLN A 169 37.89 -5.93 42.20
CA GLN A 169 38.50 -5.85 43.53
C GLN A 169 39.85 -5.09 43.54
N ASN A 170 40.45 -4.86 42.37
CA ASN A 170 41.73 -4.19 42.18
C ASN A 170 41.57 -2.70 41.80
N GLY A 171 40.34 -2.20 41.69
CA GLY A 171 40.06 -0.82 41.28
C GLY A 171 40.00 -0.59 39.76
N ASN A 172 40.12 -1.64 38.93
CA ASN A 172 39.97 -1.51 37.48
C ASN A 172 38.50 -1.47 37.08
N GLN A 173 38.16 -0.62 36.12
CA GLN A 173 36.80 -0.54 35.57
C GLN A 173 36.65 -1.55 34.42
N LEU A 174 35.78 -2.55 34.61
CA LEU A 174 35.30 -3.42 33.55
C LEU A 174 34.05 -2.80 32.93
N ILE A 175 34.10 -2.44 31.65
CA ILE A 175 32.95 -1.93 30.90
C ILE A 175 32.36 -3.09 30.10
N THR A 176 31.12 -3.46 30.41
CA THR A 176 30.34 -4.44 29.65
C THR A 176 29.27 -3.70 28.85
N GLU A 177 29.33 -3.81 27.52
CA GLU A 177 28.30 -3.27 26.64
C GLU A 177 27.31 -4.40 26.27
N THR A 178 26.05 -4.26 26.66
CA THR A 178 24.98 -5.18 26.25
C THR A 178 24.11 -4.47 25.22
N ASN A 179 24.10 -5.00 24.00
CA ASN A 179 23.19 -4.53 22.95
C ASN A 179 21.86 -5.28 23.07
N THR A 180 20.81 -4.60 23.50
CA THR A 180 19.45 -5.13 23.56
C THR A 180 18.61 -4.55 22.43
N ASN A 181 17.90 -5.42 21.72
CA ASN A 181 16.95 -5.01 20.69
C ASN A 181 15.55 -5.10 21.30
N LYS A 182 14.84 -3.97 21.32
CA LYS A 182 13.44 -3.94 21.75
C LYS A 182 12.56 -3.72 20.51
N THR A 183 11.66 -4.65 20.23
CA THR A 183 10.68 -4.51 19.15
C THR A 183 9.32 -4.15 19.74
N GLU A 184 8.80 -3.00 19.35
CA GLU A 184 7.46 -2.54 19.71
C GLU A 184 6.50 -2.78 18.55
N ASN A 185 5.31 -3.30 18.84
CA ASN A 185 4.28 -3.60 17.85
C ASN A 185 3.09 -2.65 18.01
N TYR A 186 2.67 -2.07 16.90
CA TYR A 186 1.60 -1.09 16.83
C TYR A 186 0.46 -1.64 15.97
N LYS A 187 -0.78 -1.45 16.42
CA LYS A 187 -1.98 -1.93 15.72
C LYS A 187 -3.11 -0.91 15.78
N GLY A 188 -3.61 -0.52 14.63
CA GLY A 188 -4.80 0.30 14.45
C GLY A 188 -5.96 -0.50 13.87
N LYS A 189 -7.17 -0.24 14.37
CA LYS A 189 -8.39 -0.84 13.81
C LYS A 189 -9.59 0.07 14.05
N THR A 190 -10.10 0.64 12.98
CA THR A 190 -11.20 1.61 13.01
C THR A 190 -12.37 1.09 12.19
N CYS A 191 -13.59 1.21 12.73
CA CYS A 191 -14.81 0.97 11.97
C CYS A 191 -15.23 2.29 11.32
N ILE A 192 -15.07 2.39 10.00
CA ILE A 192 -15.33 3.63 9.25
C ILE A 192 -16.74 3.69 8.66
N TYR A 193 -17.42 2.53 8.58
CA TYR A 193 -18.77 2.41 8.05
C TYR A 193 -19.47 1.21 8.69
N GLN A 194 -20.62 1.38 9.32
CA GLN A 194 -21.34 0.26 9.94
C GLN A 194 -22.84 0.52 10.01
N HIS A 195 -23.59 -0.32 9.32
CA HIS A 195 -25.05 -0.33 9.34
C HIS A 195 -25.56 -1.75 9.53
N LYS A 196 -26.68 -1.88 10.24
CA LYS A 196 -27.45 -3.12 10.38
C LYS A 196 -28.92 -2.71 10.25
N VAL A 197 -29.62 -3.27 9.28
CA VAL A 197 -31.01 -2.95 8.97
C VAL A 197 -31.80 -4.25 8.89
N GLU A 198 -33.01 -4.24 9.46
CA GLU A 198 -33.97 -5.33 9.34
C GLU A 198 -34.57 -5.32 7.92
N LEU A 199 -34.44 -6.42 7.19
CA LEU A 199 -35.03 -6.57 5.86
C LEU A 199 -36.39 -7.26 5.89
N HIS A 200 -36.51 -8.28 6.75
CA HIS A 200 -37.72 -9.09 6.82
C HIS A 200 -37.89 -9.70 8.20
N ASN A 201 -39.11 -9.63 8.71
CA ASN A 201 -39.52 -10.22 9.98
C ASN A 201 -40.48 -11.37 9.67
N PHE A 202 -40.05 -12.61 9.92
CA PHE A 202 -40.93 -13.73 9.66
C PHE A 202 -41.98 -13.82 10.76
N GLU A 203 -43.24 -13.66 10.40
CA GLU A 203 -44.37 -13.62 11.35
C GLU A 203 -44.59 -14.96 12.06
N SER A 204 -44.34 -16.07 11.37
CA SER A 204 -44.55 -17.40 11.93
C SER A 204 -43.55 -17.75 13.03
N ASP A 205 -44.03 -18.48 14.05
CA ASP A 205 -43.19 -19.04 15.10
C ASP A 205 -42.25 -20.14 14.59
N ILE A 206 -42.62 -20.79 13.49
CA ILE A 206 -41.85 -21.83 12.80
C ILE A 206 -41.80 -21.48 11.32
N GLN A 207 -40.60 -21.49 10.73
CA GLN A 207 -40.42 -21.18 9.31
C GLN A 207 -40.68 -22.40 8.44
N PRO A 208 -41.42 -22.24 7.32
CA PRO A 208 -41.62 -23.34 6.39
C PRO A 208 -40.32 -23.72 5.70
N LEU A 209 -40.23 -25.01 5.34
CA LEU A 209 -39.18 -25.51 4.46
C LEU A 209 -39.27 -24.82 3.10
N GLY A 210 -38.12 -24.45 2.53
CA GLY A 210 -38.10 -23.84 1.21
C GLY A 210 -36.89 -22.99 0.91
N ASP A 211 -36.87 -22.46 -0.30
CA ASP A 211 -35.88 -21.51 -0.79
C ASP A 211 -36.54 -20.13 -0.93
N PHE A 212 -35.93 -19.12 -0.31
CA PHE A 212 -36.43 -17.74 -0.25
C PHE A 212 -35.39 -16.79 -0.83
N VAL A 213 -35.85 -15.79 -1.59
CA VAL A 213 -34.99 -14.76 -2.18
C VAL A 213 -35.46 -13.38 -1.73
N PHE A 214 -34.55 -12.63 -1.12
CA PHE A 214 -34.79 -11.26 -0.68
C PHE A 214 -33.92 -10.29 -1.48
N PRO A 215 -34.45 -9.69 -2.55
CA PRO A 215 -33.74 -8.64 -3.27
C PRO A 215 -33.62 -7.39 -2.40
N PHE A 216 -32.45 -6.75 -2.42
CA PHE A 216 -32.19 -5.53 -1.66
C PHE A 216 -31.54 -4.47 -2.54
N GLN A 217 -31.70 -3.21 -2.13
CA GLN A 217 -31.07 -2.06 -2.75
C GLN A 217 -30.73 -1.01 -1.70
N PHE A 218 -29.51 -0.48 -1.68
CA PHE A 218 -29.13 0.64 -0.81
C PHE A 218 -28.06 1.52 -1.45
N GLN A 219 -27.98 2.78 -1.05
CA GLN A 219 -26.96 3.71 -1.52
C GLN A 219 -25.75 3.74 -0.56
N LEU A 220 -24.54 3.65 -1.11
CA LEU A 220 -23.31 3.89 -0.36
C LEU A 220 -23.15 5.38 -0.01
N SER A 221 -22.47 5.67 1.09
CA SER A 221 -22.04 7.05 1.34
C SER A 221 -21.02 7.48 0.28
N SER A 222 -21.18 8.69 -0.27
CA SER A 222 -20.25 9.31 -1.22
C SER A 222 -18.90 9.69 -0.59
N SER A 223 -18.81 9.69 0.74
CA SER A 223 -17.61 10.02 1.49
C SER A 223 -16.75 8.80 1.87
N LEU A 224 -17.03 7.63 1.31
CA LEU A 224 -16.29 6.41 1.66
C LEU A 224 -14.92 6.43 0.98
N PRO A 225 -13.84 6.13 1.71
CA PRO A 225 -12.55 5.91 1.08
C PRO A 225 -12.60 4.63 0.25
N SER A 226 -11.75 4.55 -0.77
CA SER A 226 -11.52 3.34 -1.53
C SER A 226 -11.11 2.18 -0.62
N SER A 227 -11.46 0.97 -1.04
CA SER A 227 -10.78 -0.22 -0.51
C SER A 227 -9.27 -0.02 -0.68
N TYR A 228 -8.50 -0.46 0.32
CA TYR A 228 -7.04 -0.32 0.40
C TYR A 228 -6.42 -1.64 0.86
N TYR A 229 -5.27 -2.05 0.31
CA TYR A 229 -4.52 -3.19 0.84
C TYR A 229 -3.03 -3.14 0.50
N GLU A 230 -2.21 -2.78 1.47
CA GLU A 230 -0.75 -2.86 1.40
C GLU A 230 -0.25 -3.96 2.35
N GLU A 231 0.03 -5.13 1.77
CA GLU A 231 0.59 -6.31 2.43
C GLU A 231 -0.02 -6.54 3.84
N ASP A 232 0.83 -6.60 4.87
CA ASP A 232 0.44 -6.76 6.27
C ASP A 232 0.39 -5.42 7.03
N ARG A 233 0.61 -4.29 6.34
CA ARG A 233 0.73 -2.97 6.98
C ARG A 233 -0.57 -2.22 7.09
N ALA A 234 -1.37 -2.21 6.03
CA ALA A 234 -2.58 -1.40 5.97
C ALA A 234 -3.68 -2.02 5.11
N GLN A 235 -4.92 -1.91 5.57
CA GLN A 235 -6.08 -2.45 4.88
C GLN A 235 -7.34 -1.63 5.16
N ILE A 236 -8.00 -1.16 4.11
CA ILE A 236 -9.39 -0.68 4.14
C ILE A 236 -10.25 -1.72 3.42
N SER A 237 -11.20 -2.31 4.14
CA SER A 237 -12.00 -3.42 3.64
C SER A 237 -13.48 -3.23 3.94
N TYR A 238 -14.31 -3.54 2.93
CA TYR A 238 -15.75 -3.50 3.05
C TYR A 238 -16.37 -4.87 2.87
N LYS A 239 -17.50 -5.10 3.52
CA LYS A 239 -18.33 -6.27 3.30
C LYS A 239 -19.79 -5.98 3.53
N VAL A 240 -20.62 -6.63 2.71
CA VAL A 240 -22.05 -6.79 2.96
C VAL A 240 -22.28 -8.11 3.67
N LYS A 241 -23.26 -8.16 4.55
CA LYS A 241 -23.58 -9.31 5.39
C LYS A 241 -25.08 -9.55 5.35
N ALA A 242 -25.45 -10.81 5.23
CA ALA A 242 -26.79 -11.27 5.57
C ALA A 242 -26.71 -12.03 6.89
N LEU A 243 -27.67 -11.80 7.77
CA LEU A 243 -27.76 -12.42 9.08
C LEU A 243 -29.21 -12.78 9.37
N VAL A 244 -29.52 -14.05 9.53
CA VAL A 244 -30.80 -14.51 10.10
C VAL A 244 -30.58 -14.75 11.58
N GLN A 245 -31.28 -13.99 12.41
CA GLN A 245 -31.20 -14.04 13.87
C GLN A 245 -32.52 -14.55 14.44
N TYR A 246 -32.47 -15.49 15.38
CA TYR A 246 -33.68 -16.06 15.98
C TYR A 246 -34.28 -15.08 17.00
N LYS A 247 -35.61 -14.92 17.00
CA LYS A 247 -36.31 -14.00 17.91
C LYS A 247 -36.08 -14.37 19.38
N LYS A 248 -36.13 -15.67 19.68
CA LYS A 248 -35.98 -16.22 21.03
C LYS A 248 -34.52 -16.42 21.46
N SER A 249 -33.53 -16.22 20.57
CA SER A 249 -32.11 -16.42 20.88
C SER A 249 -31.21 -15.48 20.10
N GLN A 250 -30.45 -14.65 20.81
CA GLN A 250 -29.47 -13.73 20.18
C GLN A 250 -28.16 -14.42 19.76
N ILE A 251 -27.88 -15.61 20.31
CA ILE A 251 -26.62 -16.32 20.12
C ILE A 251 -26.66 -17.18 18.86
N LEU A 252 -27.84 -17.69 18.49
CA LEU A 252 -28.03 -18.53 17.33
C LEU A 252 -28.38 -17.70 16.10
N PHE A 253 -27.53 -17.78 15.09
CA PHE A 253 -27.74 -17.09 13.82
C PHE A 253 -27.10 -17.85 12.65
N ILE A 254 -27.65 -17.64 11.47
CA ILE A 254 -27.06 -18.05 10.19
C ILE A 254 -26.54 -16.78 9.52
N LYS A 255 -25.28 -16.76 9.09
CA LYS A 255 -24.68 -15.57 8.47
C LYS A 255 -23.89 -15.92 7.23
N HIS A 256 -23.92 -15.02 6.26
CA HIS A 256 -23.00 -14.99 5.13
C HIS A 256 -22.44 -13.57 4.97
N SER A 257 -21.26 -13.44 4.38
CA SER A 257 -20.66 -12.14 4.11
C SER A 257 -19.97 -12.17 2.74
N GLN A 258 -20.26 -11.18 1.92
CA GLN A 258 -19.56 -10.95 0.66
C GLN A 258 -18.66 -9.73 0.81
N LYS A 259 -17.41 -9.82 0.36
CA LYS A 259 -16.50 -8.67 0.31
C LYS A 259 -17.01 -7.68 -0.73
N LEU A 260 -16.93 -6.39 -0.41
CA LEU A 260 -17.20 -5.31 -1.34
C LEU A 260 -15.90 -4.60 -1.70
N ILE A 261 -15.77 -4.27 -2.97
CA ILE A 261 -14.69 -3.43 -3.49
C ILE A 261 -15.29 -2.04 -3.73
N ILE A 262 -14.81 -1.05 -2.99
CA ILE A 262 -15.23 0.34 -3.16
C ILE A 262 -14.10 1.12 -3.83
N GLN A 263 -14.42 1.95 -4.81
CA GLN A 263 -13.53 2.89 -5.48
C GLN A 263 -14.01 4.32 -5.23
N GLU A 264 -13.09 5.27 -5.17
CA GLU A 264 -13.44 6.68 -5.09
C GLU A 264 -13.96 7.13 -6.46
N THR A 265 -14.99 7.96 -6.46
CA THR A 265 -15.47 8.55 -7.71
C THR A 265 -14.39 9.49 -8.23
N LEU A 266 -13.97 9.29 -9.48
CA LEU A 266 -13.02 10.19 -10.14
C LEU A 266 -13.62 11.58 -10.16
N ARG A 267 -13.05 12.49 -9.38
CA ARG A 267 -13.39 13.90 -9.48
C ARG A 267 -12.88 14.35 -10.84
N ASN A 268 -13.72 15.00 -11.63
CA ASN A 268 -13.42 15.44 -13.01
C ASN A 268 -12.32 16.54 -13.08
N TYR A 269 -11.15 16.30 -12.49
CA TYR A 269 -9.97 17.14 -12.60
C TYR A 269 -9.15 16.66 -13.80
N GLN A 270 -9.61 17.01 -14.99
CA GLN A 270 -8.81 16.91 -16.22
C GLN A 270 -7.95 18.16 -16.46
N LYS A 271 -7.94 19.13 -15.54
CA LYS A 271 -7.10 20.32 -15.68
C LYS A 271 -5.65 19.95 -15.40
N SER A 272 -4.74 20.42 -16.24
CA SER A 272 -3.30 20.37 -15.96
C SER A 272 -2.98 21.14 -14.67
N LEU A 273 -2.12 20.62 -13.81
CA LEU A 273 -1.58 21.42 -12.70
C LEU A 273 -0.31 22.09 -13.16
N THR A 274 -0.15 23.36 -12.80
CA THR A 274 1.11 24.09 -12.98
C THR A 274 1.51 24.64 -11.63
N GLN A 275 2.76 24.46 -11.26
CA GLN A 275 3.37 25.03 -10.07
C GLN A 275 4.65 25.76 -10.48
N GLU A 276 4.92 26.88 -9.80
CA GLU A 276 6.08 27.71 -10.02
C GLU A 276 6.88 27.81 -8.71
N LEU A 277 8.20 27.85 -8.83
CA LEU A 277 9.15 27.95 -7.72
C LEU A 277 10.21 28.97 -8.11
N GLN A 278 10.49 29.91 -7.21
CA GLN A 278 11.62 30.82 -7.32
C GLN A 278 12.72 30.38 -6.36
N VAL A 279 13.90 30.10 -6.90
CA VAL A 279 15.09 29.70 -6.14
C VAL A 279 16.05 30.87 -6.08
N THR A 280 16.36 31.34 -4.88
CA THR A 280 17.37 32.38 -4.63
C THR A 280 18.54 31.79 -3.86
N SER A 281 19.77 32.19 -4.20
CA SER A 281 20.96 31.74 -3.49
C SER A 281 21.10 32.48 -2.16
N LEU A 282 21.23 31.74 -1.06
CA LEU A 282 21.58 32.27 0.27
C LEU A 282 23.09 32.49 0.43
N ASN A 283 23.77 33.08 -0.57
CA ASN A 283 25.19 33.38 -0.39
C ASN A 283 25.35 34.70 0.38
N PHE A 284 26.47 34.80 1.10
CA PHE A 284 27.06 35.96 1.75
C PHE A 284 26.57 37.35 1.26
N CYS A 285 26.34 38.25 2.22
CA CYS A 285 25.70 39.57 2.10
C CYS A 285 26.16 40.53 0.98
N PHE A 286 27.22 40.21 0.23
CA PHE A 286 27.85 41.12 -0.74
C PHE A 286 27.73 40.66 -2.20
N ILE A 287 27.24 39.44 -2.49
CA ILE A 287 27.07 38.96 -3.87
C ILE A 287 25.60 38.61 -4.09
N LYS A 288 24.88 39.50 -4.77
CA LYS A 288 23.50 39.26 -5.18
C LYS A 288 23.49 38.37 -6.42
N ASN A 289 23.35 37.06 -6.24
CA ASN A 289 22.93 36.19 -7.34
C ASN A 289 21.46 36.49 -7.62
N GLY A 290 21.09 36.71 -8.88
CA GLY A 290 19.68 36.87 -9.23
C GLY A 290 18.85 35.60 -8.99
N PRO A 291 17.53 35.64 -9.13
CA PRO A 291 16.69 34.45 -8.93
C PRO A 291 16.76 33.48 -10.12
N CYS A 292 16.54 32.19 -9.84
CA CYS A 292 16.20 31.18 -10.82
C CYS A 292 14.71 30.87 -10.71
N TYR A 293 14.00 30.87 -11.85
CA TYR A 293 12.58 30.55 -11.88
C TYR A 293 12.39 29.15 -12.46
N VAL A 294 11.60 28.33 -11.79
CA VAL A 294 11.25 26.99 -12.22
C VAL A 294 9.74 26.92 -12.32
N LYS A 295 9.24 26.57 -13.50
CA LYS A 295 7.84 26.28 -13.76
C LYS A 295 7.73 24.82 -14.17
N CYS A 296 6.92 24.07 -13.46
CA CYS A 296 6.64 22.68 -13.81
C CYS A 296 5.13 22.52 -13.98
N SER A 297 4.72 21.76 -14.97
CA SER A 297 3.32 21.40 -15.15
C SER A 297 3.17 19.92 -15.43
N ILE A 298 2.08 19.33 -14.92
CA ILE A 298 1.70 17.94 -15.13
C ILE A 298 0.44 17.91 -15.98
N ASN A 299 0.40 17.01 -16.97
CA ASN A 299 -0.69 16.93 -17.93
C ASN A 299 -2.04 16.56 -17.30
N LYS A 300 -2.03 15.72 -16.26
CA LYS A 300 -3.21 15.28 -15.51
C LYS A 300 -2.84 14.82 -14.11
N PHE A 301 -3.84 14.59 -13.28
CA PHE A 301 -3.67 14.13 -11.89
C PHE A 301 -3.91 12.65 -11.69
N HIS A 302 -4.56 12.03 -12.66
CA HIS A 302 -5.15 10.72 -12.56
C HIS A 302 -4.43 9.79 -13.52
N PHE A 303 -3.75 8.78 -12.99
CA PHE A 303 -2.93 7.88 -13.80
C PHE A 303 -3.26 6.43 -13.53
N MET A 304 -3.06 5.59 -14.54
CA MET A 304 -3.16 4.16 -14.37
C MET A 304 -1.77 3.54 -14.17
N PRO A 305 -1.65 2.41 -13.44
CA PRO A 305 -0.38 1.68 -13.37
C PRO A 305 0.16 1.35 -14.76
N GLY A 306 1.46 1.56 -14.98
CA GLY A 306 2.09 1.42 -16.29
C GLY A 306 1.98 2.66 -17.19
N GLU A 307 1.16 3.65 -16.84
CA GLU A 307 1.03 4.88 -17.61
C GLU A 307 2.26 5.79 -17.44
N LYS A 308 2.51 6.64 -18.45
CA LYS A 308 3.52 7.70 -18.40
C LYS A 308 2.93 8.97 -17.81
N VAL A 309 3.55 9.46 -16.74
CA VAL A 309 3.34 10.80 -16.19
C VAL A 309 4.12 11.77 -17.03
N TYR A 310 3.47 12.67 -17.77
CA TYR A 310 4.13 13.68 -18.58
C TYR A 310 4.23 15.01 -17.82
N LEU A 311 5.42 15.57 -17.81
CA LEU A 311 5.77 16.80 -17.11
C LEU A 311 6.41 17.77 -18.10
N SER A 312 5.94 19.01 -18.16
CA SER A 312 6.60 20.11 -18.87
C SER A 312 7.37 20.94 -17.87
N LEU A 313 8.68 21.06 -18.07
CA LEU A 313 9.59 21.74 -17.17
C LEU A 313 10.23 22.93 -17.90
N ASP A 314 9.99 24.13 -17.40
CA ASP A 314 10.56 25.39 -17.87
C ASP A 314 11.40 26.00 -16.75
N ILE A 315 12.70 26.18 -16.99
CA ILE A 315 13.66 26.74 -16.05
C ILE A 315 14.30 27.96 -16.68
N ASP A 316 14.14 29.10 -16.02
CA ASP A 316 14.83 30.34 -16.33
C ASP A 316 15.94 30.60 -15.31
N ASN A 317 17.14 30.14 -15.64
CA ASN A 317 18.37 30.38 -14.88
C ASN A 317 19.12 31.63 -15.38
N SER A 318 18.49 32.48 -16.23
CA SER A 318 19.19 33.58 -16.95
C SER A 318 19.75 34.66 -16.04
N ARG A 319 19.17 34.82 -14.85
CA ARG A 319 19.61 35.79 -13.83
C ARG A 319 20.46 35.15 -12.74
N PHE A 320 20.75 33.86 -12.82
CA PHE A 320 21.51 33.13 -11.81
C PHE A 320 22.93 32.84 -12.31
N ASP A 321 23.92 33.28 -11.54
CA ASP A 321 25.34 33.12 -11.90
C ASP A 321 25.90 31.73 -11.60
N LYS A 322 25.12 30.84 -10.98
CA LYS A 322 25.51 29.46 -10.70
C LYS A 322 24.81 28.50 -11.67
N PRO A 323 25.52 27.48 -12.20
CA PRO A 323 24.86 26.43 -12.94
C PRO A 323 24.02 25.56 -11.99
N ILE A 324 22.88 25.09 -12.50
CA ILE A 324 22.15 23.96 -11.93
C ILE A 324 22.83 22.72 -12.47
N ASN A 325 23.38 21.88 -11.60
CA ASN A 325 24.16 20.71 -12.06
C ASN A 325 23.27 19.53 -12.47
N LYS A 326 22.10 19.41 -11.84
CA LYS A 326 21.25 18.23 -11.97
C LYS A 326 19.78 18.55 -11.79
N LEU A 327 18.96 18.03 -12.71
CA LEU A 327 17.52 17.99 -12.61
C LEU A 327 17.09 16.56 -12.28
N ALA A 328 16.31 16.39 -11.21
CA ALA A 328 15.81 15.08 -10.82
C ALA A 328 14.31 15.14 -10.57
N ILE A 329 13.58 14.23 -11.19
CA ILE A 329 12.15 14.05 -10.97
C ILE A 329 12.00 12.71 -10.28
N LYS A 330 11.36 12.72 -9.12
CA LYS A 330 11.19 11.55 -8.27
C LYS A 330 9.72 11.33 -8.00
N LEU A 331 9.28 10.09 -8.14
CA LEU A 331 7.96 9.67 -7.73
C LEU A 331 8.08 9.00 -6.37
N TYR A 332 7.36 9.54 -5.39
CA TYR A 332 7.30 9.00 -4.05
C TYR A 332 5.91 8.44 -3.77
N HIS A 333 5.88 7.23 -3.21
CA HIS A 333 4.70 6.71 -2.54
C HIS A 333 4.88 6.93 -1.04
N LYS A 334 3.90 7.59 -0.42
CA LYS A 334 3.91 7.93 1.00
C LYS A 334 2.71 7.29 1.69
N LEU A 335 2.99 6.38 2.63
CA LEU A 335 1.98 5.75 3.49
C LEU A 335 2.10 6.31 4.89
N GLU A 336 1.00 6.86 5.42
CA GLU A 336 0.92 7.33 6.81
C GLU A 336 0.00 6.40 7.60
N LEU A 337 0.52 5.84 8.69
CA LEU A 337 -0.24 4.94 9.57
C LEU A 337 -0.43 5.58 10.94
N CYS A 338 -1.56 5.25 11.57
CA CYS A 338 -1.90 5.70 12.92
C CYS A 338 -2.53 4.53 13.70
N ASP A 339 -1.98 4.18 14.86
CA ASP A 339 -2.52 3.10 15.69
C ASP A 339 -3.70 3.58 16.55
N ASN A 340 -4.26 2.67 17.36
CA ASN A 340 -5.38 3.02 18.25
C ASN A 340 -4.99 3.97 19.39
N LYS A 341 -3.69 4.15 19.68
CA LYS A 341 -3.16 5.03 20.73
C LYS A 341 -2.76 6.40 20.18
N GLY A 342 -2.84 6.60 18.86
CA GLY A 342 -2.44 7.83 18.20
C GLY A 342 -0.95 7.92 17.88
N ASN A 343 -0.20 6.83 18.03
CA ASN A 343 1.17 6.73 17.50
C ASN A 343 1.09 6.76 15.98
N GLN A 344 2.06 7.42 15.36
CA GLN A 344 2.09 7.61 13.91
C GLN A 344 3.42 7.15 13.36
N THR A 345 3.39 6.57 12.17
CA THR A 345 4.58 6.27 11.38
C THR A 345 4.32 6.62 9.92
N SER A 346 5.38 6.94 9.19
CA SER A 346 5.28 7.25 7.77
C SER A 346 6.32 6.46 7.00
N TYR A 347 5.87 5.72 5.98
CA TYR A 347 6.74 5.06 5.01
C TYR A 347 6.79 5.92 3.76
N THR A 348 7.99 6.07 3.20
CA THR A 348 8.17 6.74 1.91
C THR A 348 9.07 5.87 1.05
N SER A 349 8.54 5.41 -0.08
CA SER A 349 9.28 4.65 -1.07
C SER A 349 9.49 5.47 -2.35
N LEU A 350 10.65 5.32 -2.97
CA LEU A 350 10.98 5.92 -4.26
C LEU A 350 10.60 4.94 -5.36
N GLU A 351 9.59 5.32 -6.15
CA GLU A 351 8.95 4.44 -7.14
C GLU A 351 9.42 4.72 -8.56
N GLY A 352 9.90 5.94 -8.79
CA GLY A 352 10.41 6.38 -10.08
C GLY A 352 11.43 7.48 -9.90
N ASN A 353 12.45 7.48 -10.76
CA ASN A 353 13.51 8.48 -10.74
C ASN A 353 13.95 8.75 -12.17
N TYR A 354 13.70 9.97 -12.64
CA TYR A 354 14.20 10.50 -13.91
C TYR A 354 15.22 11.58 -13.63
N GLN A 355 16.31 11.59 -14.40
CA GLN A 355 17.39 12.57 -14.24
C GLN A 355 17.78 13.13 -15.60
N ASN A 356 18.01 14.43 -15.65
CA ASN A 356 18.54 15.11 -16.82
C ASN A 356 19.75 15.97 -16.43
N LYS A 357 20.53 16.35 -17.45
CA LYS A 357 21.56 17.38 -17.32
C LYS A 357 20.90 18.64 -16.77
N GLY A 358 21.65 19.35 -15.93
CA GLY A 358 21.18 20.61 -15.39
C GLY A 358 21.21 21.75 -16.40
N VAL A 359 21.16 22.98 -15.90
CA VAL A 359 21.10 24.20 -16.70
C VAL A 359 22.33 25.02 -16.40
N GLU A 360 23.07 25.41 -17.43
CA GLU A 360 24.25 26.26 -17.24
C GLU A 360 23.91 27.59 -16.55
N ALA A 361 24.94 28.23 -15.97
CA ALA A 361 24.80 29.58 -15.43
C ALA A 361 24.26 30.52 -16.51
N ARG A 362 23.30 31.39 -16.15
CA ARG A 362 22.62 32.31 -17.07
C ARG A 362 21.91 31.62 -18.25
N GLY A 363 21.66 30.32 -18.17
CA GLY A 363 20.97 29.55 -19.19
C GLY A 363 19.44 29.53 -19.04
N LYS A 364 18.75 29.01 -20.05
CA LYS A 364 17.33 28.62 -19.99
C LYS A 364 17.18 27.17 -20.44
N TYR A 365 16.18 26.49 -19.92
CA TYR A 365 15.88 25.11 -20.26
C TYR A 365 14.37 24.92 -20.33
N SER A 366 13.89 24.34 -21.43
CA SER A 366 12.49 23.93 -21.57
C SER A 366 12.48 22.52 -22.16
N ASN A 367 11.84 21.58 -21.47
CA ASN A 367 11.76 20.22 -21.96
C ASN A 367 10.54 19.49 -21.39
N ASN A 368 10.01 18.58 -22.21
CA ASN A 368 9.02 17.61 -21.78
C ASN A 368 9.74 16.36 -21.30
N CYS A 369 9.38 15.90 -20.12
CA CYS A 369 9.93 14.70 -19.50
C CYS A 369 8.80 13.79 -19.06
N TRP A 370 9.13 12.53 -18.78
CA TRP A 370 8.15 11.57 -18.31
C TRP A 370 8.72 10.59 -17.30
N ILE A 371 7.86 10.08 -16.44
CA ILE A 371 8.13 8.93 -15.57
C ILE A 371 7.08 7.85 -15.86
N VAL A 372 7.52 6.62 -16.04
CA VAL A 372 6.61 5.47 -16.15
C VAL A 372 6.25 5.03 -14.74
N LEU A 373 4.95 4.96 -14.45
CA LEU A 373 4.47 4.33 -13.23
C LEU A 373 4.74 2.84 -13.30
N SER A 374 5.47 2.29 -12.32
CA SER A 374 5.68 0.84 -12.25
C SER A 374 4.33 0.12 -12.29
N LYS A 375 4.25 -1.01 -12.98
CA LYS A 375 3.06 -1.88 -12.95
C LYS A 375 2.88 -2.52 -11.58
N ASP A 376 3.98 -2.65 -10.84
CA ASP A 376 4.05 -3.24 -9.51
C ASP A 376 3.66 -2.23 -8.41
N LEU A 377 3.42 -0.96 -8.77
CA LEU A 377 2.84 0.05 -7.86
C LEU A 377 1.45 -0.31 -7.37
N LEU A 378 0.80 -1.31 -7.97
CA LEU A 378 -0.47 -1.80 -7.47
C LEU A 378 -0.25 -2.49 -6.12
N PRO A 379 -0.83 -1.97 -5.03
CA PRO A 379 -0.92 -2.75 -3.82
C PRO A 379 -1.65 -4.06 -4.15
N THR A 380 -1.32 -5.17 -3.49
CA THR A 380 -1.77 -6.50 -3.94
C THR A 380 -3.30 -6.65 -3.94
N ALA A 381 -4.05 -5.71 -3.33
CA ALA A 381 -5.47 -5.49 -3.56
C ALA A 381 -5.83 -3.99 -3.47
N ILE A 382 -7.00 -3.65 -4.02
CA ILE A 382 -7.56 -2.30 -4.32
C ILE A 382 -7.04 -1.24 -3.38
N ALA A 383 -6.53 -0.14 -3.94
CA ALA A 383 -6.04 1.06 -3.26
C ALA A 383 -6.01 2.19 -4.30
N ASP A 384 -6.46 3.37 -3.89
CA ASP A 384 -6.09 4.62 -4.52
C ASP A 384 -4.95 5.20 -3.68
N ASP A 385 -3.72 5.07 -4.16
CA ASP A 385 -2.57 5.69 -3.50
C ASP A 385 -2.53 7.17 -3.86
N CYS A 386 -2.42 8.03 -2.84
CA CYS A 386 -1.89 9.38 -3.03
C CYS A 386 -0.37 9.25 -3.20
N CYS A 387 0.10 9.16 -4.43
CA CYS A 387 1.52 9.33 -4.72
C CYS A 387 1.84 10.82 -4.85
N SER A 388 3.02 11.23 -4.43
CA SER A 388 3.52 12.58 -4.70
C SER A 388 4.62 12.50 -5.75
N CYS A 389 4.45 13.20 -6.86
CA CYS A 389 5.51 13.41 -7.83
C CYS A 389 6.27 14.68 -7.43
N CYS A 390 7.51 14.50 -7.02
CA CYS A 390 8.37 15.55 -6.49
C CYS A 390 9.49 15.84 -7.50
N CYS A 391 9.51 17.05 -8.05
CA CYS A 391 10.64 17.56 -8.82
C CYS A 391 11.67 18.15 -7.85
N ASN A 392 12.76 17.41 -7.64
CA ASN A 392 13.86 17.80 -6.77
C ASN A 392 14.96 18.51 -7.55
N PHE A 393 15.35 19.68 -7.06
CA PHE A 393 16.49 20.44 -7.57
C PHE A 393 17.66 20.25 -6.61
N CYS A 394 18.74 19.61 -7.09
CA CYS A 394 19.94 19.43 -6.29
C CYS A 394 21.02 20.39 -6.78
N GLN A 395 21.19 21.49 -6.04
CA GLN A 395 22.34 22.36 -6.17
C GLN A 395 23.48 21.75 -5.34
N ASN A 396 24.27 20.86 -5.94
CA ASN A 396 25.53 20.45 -5.33
C ASN A 396 26.50 21.64 -5.36
N CYS A 397 26.52 22.46 -4.32
CA CYS A 397 27.75 23.14 -3.92
C CYS A 397 28.62 22.04 -3.30
N GLY A 398 29.42 21.38 -4.13
CA GLY A 398 30.44 20.44 -3.69
C GLY A 398 31.58 21.18 -2.98
N GLN A 399 31.30 21.68 -1.78
CA GLN A 399 32.31 22.10 -0.83
C GLN A 399 31.71 21.92 0.56
N ASP A 400 32.25 20.95 1.30
CA ASP A 400 32.15 20.87 2.74
C ASP A 400 32.52 22.25 3.33
N CYS A 401 31.54 23.11 3.59
CA CYS A 401 31.69 24.20 4.54
C CYS A 401 31.71 23.58 5.94
N ARG A 402 32.82 22.90 6.25
CA ARG A 402 33.21 22.63 7.63
C ARG A 402 33.41 23.98 8.32
N SER A 403 32.49 24.27 9.24
CA SER A 403 32.64 24.99 10.52
C SER A 403 33.34 26.35 10.65
N ASP A 404 34.12 26.86 9.69
CA ASP A 404 34.99 28.02 9.95
C ASP A 404 34.65 29.23 9.05
N CYS A 405 33.36 29.51 8.89
CA CYS A 405 32.92 30.76 8.26
C CYS A 405 32.42 31.73 9.34
N PRO A 406 33.19 32.78 9.70
CA PRO A 406 32.87 33.67 10.81
C PRO A 406 31.73 34.66 10.53
N CYS A 407 30.95 34.50 9.47
CA CYS A 407 29.76 35.34 9.29
C CYS A 407 28.60 34.78 10.12
N CYS A 408 28.16 35.54 11.12
CA CYS A 408 26.96 35.27 11.92
C CYS A 408 25.63 35.39 11.14
N CYS A 409 25.67 35.42 9.81
CA CYS A 409 24.52 35.81 8.97
C CYS A 409 23.88 34.66 8.19
N CYS A 410 24.47 33.46 8.21
CA CYS A 410 23.90 32.30 7.53
C CYS A 410 22.98 31.52 8.49
N PRO A 411 21.65 31.51 8.29
CA PRO A 411 20.78 30.65 9.08
C PRO A 411 21.24 29.19 8.91
N SER A 412 21.54 28.54 10.03
CA SER A 412 22.16 27.21 10.12
C SER A 412 21.29 26.05 9.63
N ASN A 413 20.23 26.33 8.88
CA ASN A 413 19.41 25.34 8.21
C ASN A 413 18.64 25.98 7.04
N PRO A 414 19.21 26.05 5.83
CA PRO A 414 18.42 26.29 4.63
C PRO A 414 17.61 25.03 4.29
N LYS A 415 16.60 24.73 5.11
CA LYS A 415 15.58 23.70 4.86
C LYS A 415 14.39 24.27 4.07
N GLN A 416 14.52 25.45 3.45
CA GLN A 416 13.55 25.86 2.43
C GLN A 416 13.71 24.90 1.24
N SER A 417 12.79 23.94 1.15
CA SER A 417 12.80 22.88 0.17
C SER A 417 12.62 23.47 -1.23
N ASN A 418 13.69 23.47 -2.02
CA ASN A 418 13.67 23.72 -3.46
C ASN A 418 12.97 22.55 -4.18
N LEU A 419 11.68 22.37 -3.91
CA LEU A 419 10.88 21.23 -4.33
C LEU A 419 9.53 21.70 -4.85
N ILE A 420 9.22 21.31 -6.09
CA ILE A 420 7.87 21.37 -6.63
C ILE A 420 7.25 19.98 -6.46
N ALA A 421 6.08 19.90 -5.83
CA ALA A 421 5.41 18.63 -5.50
C ALA A 421 3.97 18.61 -6.01
N PHE A 422 3.69 17.66 -6.89
CA PHE A 422 2.36 17.39 -7.43
C PHE A 422 1.76 16.16 -6.73
N PRO A 423 0.64 16.28 -6.02
CA PRO A 423 -0.12 15.09 -5.64
C PRO A 423 -0.71 14.47 -6.91
N ILE A 424 -0.54 13.16 -7.08
CA ILE A 424 -1.16 12.39 -8.16
C ILE A 424 -1.93 11.21 -7.56
N GLN A 425 -3.00 10.83 -8.22
CA GLN A 425 -3.83 9.69 -7.85
C GLN A 425 -3.61 8.57 -8.86
N ILE A 426 -3.23 7.39 -8.37
CA ILE A 426 -3.12 6.19 -9.19
C ILE A 426 -4.45 5.43 -9.10
N ILE A 427 -5.13 5.30 -10.24
CA ILE A 427 -6.44 4.65 -10.37
C ILE A 427 -6.25 3.29 -11.04
N ARG A 428 -6.98 2.29 -10.56
CA ARG A 428 -7.02 0.99 -11.23
C ARG A 428 -7.82 1.02 -12.52
N PRO A 429 -7.42 0.23 -13.53
CA PRO A 429 -8.34 -0.12 -14.62
C PRO A 429 -9.63 -0.70 -14.02
N ALA A 430 -10.76 -0.34 -14.61
CA ALA A 430 -12.02 -1.02 -14.35
C ALA A 430 -11.78 -2.52 -14.49
N PHE A 431 -12.19 -3.29 -13.49
CA PHE A 431 -12.01 -4.73 -13.54
C PHE A 431 -12.95 -5.27 -14.63
N GLU A 432 -12.41 -5.66 -15.79
CA GLU A 432 -13.12 -6.39 -16.85
C GLU A 432 -13.37 -7.84 -16.43
N GLY A 433 -13.78 -8.02 -15.17
CA GLY A 433 -14.16 -9.32 -14.67
C GLY A 433 -15.42 -9.76 -15.36
N ASN A 434 -15.30 -10.77 -16.21
CA ASN A 434 -16.36 -11.73 -16.49
C ASN A 434 -16.73 -12.41 -15.17
N GLY A 435 -17.41 -11.69 -14.27
CA GLY A 435 -18.03 -12.28 -13.11
C GLY A 435 -18.99 -13.31 -13.65
N GLN A 436 -18.61 -14.59 -13.59
CA GLN A 436 -19.57 -15.66 -13.74
C GLN A 436 -20.53 -15.48 -12.57
N PHE A 437 -21.63 -14.77 -12.84
CA PHE A 437 -22.77 -14.76 -11.96
C PHE A 437 -23.09 -16.22 -11.69
N LEU A 438 -23.21 -16.57 -10.40
CA LEU A 438 -23.68 -17.89 -10.02
C LEU A 438 -25.00 -18.11 -10.76
N GLN A 439 -25.00 -19.00 -11.75
CA GLN A 439 -26.22 -19.35 -12.46
C GLN A 439 -27.15 -19.98 -11.44
N GLU A 440 -28.36 -19.43 -11.33
CA GLU A 440 -29.41 -20.02 -10.51
C GLU A 440 -29.67 -21.46 -11.02
N PRO A 441 -29.80 -22.46 -10.12
CA PRO A 441 -30.18 -23.80 -10.52
C PRO A 441 -31.52 -23.77 -11.25
N SER A 442 -31.61 -24.36 -12.44
CA SER A 442 -32.81 -24.29 -13.31
C SER A 442 -34.09 -24.86 -12.71
N ASP A 443 -33.98 -25.71 -11.69
CA ASP A 443 -35.08 -26.57 -11.25
C ASP A 443 -35.76 -26.08 -9.96
N GLN A 444 -35.25 -25.01 -9.34
CA GLN A 444 -35.83 -24.47 -8.11
C GLN A 444 -36.72 -23.26 -8.42
N LYS A 445 -37.94 -23.24 -7.88
CA LYS A 445 -38.85 -22.08 -7.90
C LYS A 445 -38.84 -21.40 -6.53
N PRO A 446 -37.81 -20.61 -6.20
CA PRO A 446 -37.75 -19.96 -4.90
C PRO A 446 -38.91 -18.97 -4.71
N GLN A 447 -39.35 -18.78 -3.47
CA GLN A 447 -40.25 -17.69 -3.13
C GLN A 447 -39.48 -16.36 -3.17
N VAL A 448 -39.77 -15.54 -4.17
CA VAL A 448 -39.13 -14.24 -4.35
C VAL A 448 -39.96 -13.16 -3.67
N PHE A 449 -39.32 -12.42 -2.75
CA PHE A 449 -39.91 -11.27 -2.07
C PHE A 449 -39.74 -9.99 -2.87
N GLN A 450 -40.50 -8.95 -2.52
CA GLN A 450 -40.33 -7.62 -3.12
C GLN A 450 -38.98 -7.00 -2.74
N THR A 451 -38.37 -6.30 -3.70
CA THR A 451 -37.11 -5.58 -3.51
C THR A 451 -37.22 -4.56 -2.38
N GLN A 452 -36.39 -4.73 -1.35
CA GLN A 452 -36.33 -3.83 -0.21
C GLN A 452 -35.36 -2.68 -0.50
N LYS A 453 -35.89 -1.45 -0.56
CA LYS A 453 -35.08 -0.23 -0.62
C LYS A 453 -34.67 0.19 0.78
N VAL A 454 -33.40 0.05 1.08
CA VAL A 454 -32.82 0.27 2.40
C VAL A 454 -32.10 1.61 2.45
N TYR A 455 -32.51 2.45 3.42
CA TYR A 455 -31.88 3.73 3.68
C TYR A 455 -30.87 3.60 4.83
N LEU A 456 -29.58 3.72 4.50
CA LEU A 456 -28.50 3.64 5.49
C LEU A 456 -28.36 4.96 6.24
N THR A 457 -29.16 5.14 7.29
CA THR A 457 -29.06 6.33 8.14
C THR A 457 -27.83 6.25 9.05
N ASN A 458 -27.11 7.36 9.21
CA ASN A 458 -25.92 7.51 10.07
C ASN A 458 -26.20 7.41 11.59
N LEU A 459 -27.35 6.88 12.01
CA LEU A 459 -27.84 6.97 13.40
C LEU A 459 -26.89 6.34 14.44
N ASN A 460 -26.04 5.39 14.04
CA ASN A 460 -25.06 4.77 14.95
C ASN A 460 -23.77 5.59 15.17
N LYS A 461 -23.62 6.79 14.58
CA LYS A 461 -22.41 7.61 14.74
C LYS A 461 -22.32 8.36 16.07
N GLN A 462 -23.41 8.54 16.82
CA GLN A 462 -23.36 9.38 18.02
C GLN A 462 -22.46 8.82 19.13
N GLU A 463 -22.27 7.50 19.24
CA GLU A 463 -21.39 6.92 20.27
C GLU A 463 -19.95 6.68 19.81
N GLN A 464 -19.69 6.51 18.50
CA GLN A 464 -18.34 6.26 17.98
C GLN A 464 -17.58 7.55 17.57
N ASN A 465 -18.27 8.68 17.43
CA ASN A 465 -17.70 9.91 16.89
C ASN A 465 -16.70 10.63 17.81
N GLN A 466 -16.70 10.42 19.13
CA GLN A 466 -15.80 11.20 20.00
C GLN A 466 -14.32 10.93 19.75
N ASN A 467 -13.96 9.69 19.39
CA ASN A 467 -12.58 9.35 19.05
C ASN A 467 -12.24 9.71 17.60
N VAL A 468 -13.13 9.44 16.64
CA VAL A 468 -12.91 9.75 15.21
C VAL A 468 -12.85 11.25 14.92
N VAL A 469 -13.65 12.06 15.61
CA VAL A 469 -13.65 13.53 15.46
C VAL A 469 -12.34 14.13 15.98
N LYS A 470 -11.76 13.63 17.09
CA LYS A 470 -10.43 14.03 17.54
C LYS A 470 -9.34 13.75 16.51
N TYR A 471 -9.40 12.59 15.83
CA TYR A 471 -8.43 12.22 14.79
C TYR A 471 -8.58 13.07 13.51
N LYS A 472 -9.81 13.31 13.04
CA LYS A 472 -10.06 14.17 11.86
C LYS A 472 -9.67 15.62 12.10
N ILE A 473 -9.92 16.17 13.30
CA ILE A 473 -9.48 17.53 13.66
C ILE A 473 -7.95 17.60 13.63
N LYS A 474 -7.22 16.58 14.12
CA LYS A 474 -5.75 16.56 14.08
C LYS A 474 -5.19 16.49 12.65
N GLN A 475 -5.80 15.70 11.76
CA GLN A 475 -5.42 15.63 10.34
C GLN A 475 -5.77 16.90 9.55
N ILE A 476 -6.94 17.49 9.82
CA ILE A 476 -7.32 18.77 9.21
C ILE A 476 -6.33 19.85 9.66
N LEU A 477 -6.02 19.91 10.96
CA LEU A 477 -5.05 20.87 11.50
C LEU A 477 -3.63 20.67 10.94
N SER A 478 -3.18 19.44 10.68
CA SER A 478 -1.88 19.21 10.04
C SER A 478 -1.86 19.62 8.57
N ASN A 479 -2.95 19.37 7.83
CA ASN A 479 -3.05 19.74 6.42
C ASN A 479 -3.30 21.24 6.21
N THR A 480 -4.12 21.88 7.06
CA THR A 480 -4.29 23.32 7.06
C THR A 480 -3.05 24.03 7.60
N GLY A 481 -2.29 23.43 8.53
CA GLY A 481 -1.00 23.96 8.94
C GLY A 481 -0.01 24.05 7.78
N LEU A 482 0.05 23.02 6.92
CA LEU A 482 0.84 23.03 5.68
C LEU A 482 0.37 24.08 4.67
N GLN A 483 -0.94 24.26 4.49
CA GLN A 483 -1.48 25.27 3.57
C GLN A 483 -1.38 26.70 4.11
N ILE A 484 -1.55 26.92 5.41
CA ILE A 484 -1.42 28.22 6.07
C ILE A 484 0.05 28.64 6.10
N GLN A 485 0.99 27.72 6.34
CA GLN A 485 2.43 28.00 6.22
C GLN A 485 2.78 28.44 4.80
N GLN A 486 2.28 27.73 3.77
CA GLN A 486 2.50 28.07 2.37
C GLN A 486 1.88 29.42 1.96
N MET A 487 0.71 29.77 2.51
CA MET A 487 0.07 31.08 2.27
C MET A 487 0.74 32.22 3.06
N GLN A 488 1.13 31.99 4.32
CA GLN A 488 1.83 32.99 5.13
C GLN A 488 3.21 33.32 4.56
N ASP A 489 3.92 32.33 4.03
CA ASP A 489 5.20 32.55 3.34
C ASP A 489 5.00 33.32 2.00
N SER A 490 3.83 33.23 1.37
CA SER A 490 3.49 34.02 0.17
C SER A 490 3.08 35.47 0.48
N VAL A 491 2.42 35.71 1.61
CA VAL A 491 1.98 37.07 2.00
C VAL A 491 3.10 37.87 2.66
N MET A 492 4.10 37.21 3.26
CA MET A 492 5.28 37.87 3.83
C MET A 492 6.40 38.13 2.80
N SER A 493 6.20 37.75 1.53
CA SER A 493 7.13 37.98 0.42
C SER A 493 6.63 38.98 -0.64
N GLU A 494 5.42 39.52 -0.46
CA GLU A 494 4.94 40.78 -1.05
C GLU A 494 5.22 41.94 -0.08
#